data_AF-A0A9W4LU65-F1
#
_entry.id   AF-A0A9W4LU65-F1
#
_cell.length_a   1.000
_cell.length_b   1.000
_cell.length_c   1.000
_cell.angle_alpha   90.00
_cell.angle_beta   90.00
_cell.angle_gamma   90.00
#
_symmetry.space_group_name_H-M   'P 1'
#
loop_
_entity.id
_entity.type
_entity.pdbx_description
1 polymer ?
#
loop_
_entity_poly.entity_id
_entity_poly.type
_entity_poly.pdbx_seq_one_letter_code
_entity_poly.pdbx_strand_id
1 'polypeptide(L)'
;MDQSLTASTRGRRRNGDGAASRAQGQQGQGFLVVDAGRQYQVLRGLASPVRLRILKLLNRHGPKNINQIAEALDLPQSTIATNVQVLEEAELISTSLGKAAKGQQKICAARYSEIIVNLDPEDPSRENNIVEVEMPLGLYTSSNVSAPCGLCSTQRILGVLDVPELFLDPRRVQAALIWFGRGYVEYKFPNNAKVLNRTIAALELEMEMSSEVPGTNADWPSDISLWVNGHKVGTWTCPGDYGDRRGTYTPPWWKLEGSQYGILTTWRITSEGTFLGERRLGDVALGDLDLDRHHSIRLRIGIDEREGRPGGVNIFGRGFGNYNQDIKMRLHLKGVKALPHVTS
;
A
#
# COMPACT_ATOMS: atom_id res chain seq x y z
N MET A 1 10.00 27.37 65.20
CA MET A 1 8.63 27.74 65.61
C MET A 1 7.84 27.72 64.30
N ASP A 2 6.94 26.77 64.06
CA ASP A 2 6.14 25.99 65.01
C ASP A 2 6.29 24.45 64.86
N GLN A 3 5.74 23.66 65.81
CA GLN A 3 5.81 22.20 65.89
C GLN A 3 4.43 21.55 66.05
N SER A 4 4.18 20.39 65.39
CA SER A 4 3.43 19.20 65.90
C SER A 4 3.11 18.25 64.72
N LEU A 5 3.60 17.00 64.64
CA LEU A 5 3.08 15.75 65.29
C LEU A 5 1.67 15.37 64.76
N THR A 6 1.25 14.14 64.40
CA THR A 6 1.77 12.74 64.46
C THR A 6 0.84 11.82 63.59
N ALA A 7 1.05 10.53 63.24
CA ALA A 7 2.11 9.53 63.43
C ALA A 7 2.05 8.36 62.40
N SER A 8 3.21 7.79 62.06
CA SER A 8 3.56 6.35 61.87
C SER A 8 2.48 5.25 61.74
N THR A 9 2.61 4.42 60.69
CA THR A 9 2.61 2.93 60.84
C THR A 9 3.61 2.25 59.87
N ARG A 10 4.53 1.42 60.38
CA ARG A 10 5.36 0.48 59.60
C ARG A 10 4.65 -0.88 59.48
N GLY A 11 4.66 -1.49 58.29
CA GLY A 11 4.36 -2.91 58.08
C GLY A 11 5.50 -3.60 57.33
N ARG A 12 6.03 -4.72 57.86
CA ARG A 12 7.18 -5.45 57.30
C ARG A 12 6.94 -6.97 57.41
N ARG A 13 7.45 -7.74 56.44
CA ARG A 13 7.32 -9.22 56.27
C ARG A 13 5.98 -9.63 55.62
N ARG A 14 5.90 -10.73 54.86
CA ARG A 14 6.77 -11.93 54.81
C ARG A 14 6.75 -12.59 53.41
N ASN A 15 7.76 -13.41 53.10
CA ASN A 15 7.77 -14.30 51.92
C ASN A 15 6.60 -15.30 51.97
N GLY A 16 6.18 -15.78 50.80
CA GLY A 16 5.30 -16.93 50.61
C GLY A 16 5.45 -17.48 49.19
N ASP A 17 5.73 -18.77 49.07
CA ASP A 17 6.09 -19.46 47.83
C ASP A 17 4.93 -19.68 46.84
N GLY A 18 5.29 -19.98 45.59
CA GLY A 18 4.59 -21.01 44.81
C GLY A 18 3.28 -20.62 44.13
N ALA A 19 3.37 -20.04 42.92
CA ALA A 19 2.28 -20.07 41.94
C ALA A 19 2.82 -20.46 40.56
N ALA A 20 2.92 -21.77 40.31
CA ALA A 20 3.13 -22.29 38.97
C ALA A 20 1.85 -22.14 38.11
N SER A 21 2.02 -22.20 36.79
CA SER A 21 0.96 -22.30 35.78
C SER A 21 0.06 -21.07 35.58
N ARG A 22 0.27 -20.40 34.44
CA ARG A 22 -0.65 -20.52 33.28
C ARG A 22 -0.01 -19.95 32.01
N ALA A 23 0.80 -20.78 31.35
CA ALA A 23 1.05 -20.61 29.92
C ALA A 23 -0.20 -21.08 29.16
N GLN A 24 -1.20 -20.21 29.03
CA GLN A 24 -2.31 -20.42 28.11
C GLN A 24 -1.96 -19.78 26.77
N GLY A 25 -1.45 -20.62 25.86
CA GLY A 25 -1.09 -20.19 24.52
C GLY A 25 -2.30 -19.66 23.77
N GLN A 26 -2.18 -18.44 23.23
CA GLN A 26 -3.04 -17.99 22.15
C GLN A 26 -2.81 -18.93 20.96
N GLN A 27 -3.78 -19.79 20.65
CA GLN A 27 -3.80 -20.47 19.35
C GLN A 27 -4.13 -19.43 18.29
N GLY A 28 -3.10 -18.76 17.77
CA GLY A 28 -3.22 -17.99 16.54
C GLY A 28 -3.69 -18.92 15.44
N GLN A 29 -4.87 -18.65 14.88
CA GLN A 29 -5.35 -19.40 13.73
C GLN A 29 -4.40 -19.12 12.56
N GLY A 30 -3.67 -20.15 12.13
CA GLY A 30 -2.70 -20.01 11.05
C GLY A 30 -3.38 -19.79 9.71
N PHE A 31 -2.70 -19.08 8.81
CA PHE A 31 -2.99 -19.12 7.38
C PHE A 31 -1.99 -20.06 6.71
N LEU A 32 -2.43 -20.76 5.65
CA LEU A 32 -1.57 -21.59 4.80
C LEU A 32 -1.46 -20.94 3.43
N VAL A 33 -0.24 -20.62 2.98
CA VAL A 33 0.02 -20.27 1.58
C VAL A 33 0.39 -21.56 0.85
N VAL A 34 -0.27 -21.83 -0.28
CA VAL A 34 -0.14 -23.03 -1.09
C VAL A 34 0.44 -22.66 -2.44
N ASP A 35 1.62 -23.17 -2.74
CA ASP A 35 2.16 -23.22 -4.10
C ASP A 35 1.39 -24.28 -4.91
N ALA A 36 0.64 -23.86 -5.92
CA ALA A 36 -0.21 -24.77 -6.70
C ALA A 36 0.60 -25.83 -7.49
N GLY A 37 1.83 -25.51 -7.89
CA GLY A 37 2.71 -26.42 -8.64
C GLY A 37 3.39 -27.44 -7.72
N ARG A 38 3.80 -27.03 -6.51
CA ARG A 38 4.58 -27.87 -5.58
C ARG A 38 3.72 -28.58 -4.52
N GLN A 39 2.57 -28.04 -4.15
CA GLN A 39 1.73 -28.52 -3.03
C GLN A 39 0.33 -29.00 -3.46
N TYR A 40 0.23 -29.61 -4.65
CA TYR A 40 -1.02 -30.09 -5.26
C TYR A 40 -1.88 -31.00 -4.36
N GLN A 41 -1.29 -31.70 -3.38
CA GLN A 41 -2.02 -32.55 -2.44
C GLN A 41 -2.96 -31.75 -1.53
N VAL A 42 -2.61 -30.51 -1.19
CA VAL A 42 -3.48 -29.60 -0.42
C VAL A 42 -4.73 -29.26 -1.26
N LEU A 43 -4.56 -29.00 -2.55
CA LEU A 43 -5.66 -28.72 -3.47
C LEU A 43 -6.60 -29.94 -3.63
N ARG A 44 -6.03 -31.15 -3.74
CA ARG A 44 -6.81 -32.41 -3.72
C ARG A 44 -7.54 -32.59 -2.38
N GLY A 45 -6.90 -32.25 -1.26
CA GLY A 45 -7.50 -32.21 0.07
C GLY A 45 -8.70 -31.25 0.16
N LEU A 46 -8.67 -30.12 -0.55
CA LEU A 46 -9.78 -29.14 -0.58
C LEU A 46 -10.87 -29.45 -1.60
N ALA A 47 -10.59 -30.25 -2.63
CA ALA A 47 -11.52 -30.63 -3.71
C ALA A 47 -12.62 -31.63 -3.27
N SER A 48 -13.35 -31.34 -2.19
CA SER A 48 -14.57 -32.05 -1.78
C SER A 48 -15.47 -31.13 -0.93
N PRO A 49 -16.76 -31.00 -1.28
CA PRO A 49 -17.73 -30.28 -0.46
C PRO A 49 -17.81 -30.78 0.99
N VAL A 50 -17.63 -32.10 1.21
CA VAL A 50 -17.64 -32.70 2.56
C VAL A 50 -16.41 -32.27 3.35
N ARG A 51 -15.22 -32.26 2.74
CA ARG A 51 -13.98 -31.82 3.41
C ARG A 51 -14.03 -30.33 3.77
N LEU A 52 -14.57 -29.49 2.89
CA LEU A 52 -14.82 -28.07 3.18
C LEU A 52 -15.85 -27.87 4.30
N ARG A 53 -16.89 -28.70 4.40
CA ARG A 53 -17.85 -28.69 5.53
C ARG A 53 -17.18 -29.08 6.85
N ILE A 54 -16.32 -30.11 6.85
CA ILE A 54 -15.54 -30.52 8.04
C ILE A 54 -14.61 -29.39 8.50
N LEU A 55 -13.83 -28.79 7.60
CA LEU A 55 -12.93 -27.67 7.94
C LEU A 55 -13.70 -26.47 8.51
N LYS A 56 -14.84 -26.08 7.91
CA LYS A 56 -15.70 -25.01 8.42
C LYS A 56 -16.27 -25.33 9.81
N LEU A 57 -16.67 -26.58 10.06
CA LEU A 57 -17.17 -27.02 11.37
C LEU A 57 -16.07 -26.91 12.45
N LEU A 58 -14.86 -27.41 12.16
CA LEU A 58 -13.73 -27.40 13.09
C LEU A 58 -13.22 -25.97 13.37
N ASN A 59 -13.16 -25.11 12.35
CA ASN A 59 -12.75 -23.71 12.53
C ASN A 59 -13.78 -22.87 13.33
N ARG A 60 -15.09 -23.14 13.19
CA ARG A 60 -16.15 -22.41 13.91
C ARG A 60 -16.44 -22.94 15.31
N HIS A 61 -16.33 -24.25 15.52
CA HIS A 61 -16.83 -24.92 16.73
C HIS A 61 -15.74 -25.73 17.46
N GLY A 62 -14.47 -25.50 17.13
CA GLY A 62 -13.31 -26.12 17.77
C GLY A 62 -13.12 -27.60 17.45
N PRO A 63 -12.13 -28.25 18.11
CA PRO A 63 -11.81 -29.66 17.89
C PRO A 63 -12.97 -30.61 18.18
N LYS A 64 -13.12 -31.68 17.39
CA LYS A 64 -14.20 -32.68 17.51
C LYS A 64 -13.72 -34.08 17.19
N ASN A 65 -14.35 -35.10 17.77
CA ASN A 65 -14.14 -36.49 17.35
C ASN A 65 -14.98 -36.84 16.09
N ILE A 66 -14.68 -37.97 15.45
CA ILE A 66 -15.35 -38.43 14.22
C ILE A 66 -16.88 -38.52 14.40
N ASN A 67 -17.36 -39.00 15.56
CA ASN A 67 -18.78 -39.18 15.83
C ASN A 67 -19.53 -37.84 15.91
N GLN A 68 -18.93 -36.84 16.58
CA GLN A 68 -19.46 -35.48 16.69
C GLN A 68 -19.46 -34.76 15.32
N ILE A 69 -18.49 -35.04 14.46
CA ILE A 69 -18.45 -34.51 13.08
C ILE A 69 -19.54 -35.17 12.22
N ALA A 70 -19.76 -36.48 12.37
CA ALA A 70 -20.81 -37.23 11.69
C ALA A 70 -22.21 -36.74 12.06
N GLU A 71 -22.47 -36.55 13.36
CA GLU A 71 -23.72 -35.99 13.89
C GLU A 71 -23.94 -34.55 13.41
N ALA A 72 -22.94 -33.67 13.55
CA ALA A 72 -23.06 -32.26 13.17
C ALA A 72 -23.16 -32.00 11.65
N LEU A 73 -22.80 -32.97 10.81
CA LEU A 73 -22.90 -32.86 9.35
C LEU A 73 -24.01 -33.74 8.75
N ASP A 74 -24.71 -34.53 9.56
CA ASP A 74 -25.69 -35.54 9.14
C ASP A 74 -25.13 -36.47 8.05
N LEU A 75 -24.02 -37.15 8.36
CA LEU A 75 -23.31 -38.04 7.44
C LEU A 75 -22.82 -39.31 8.15
N PRO A 76 -22.74 -40.47 7.45
CA PRO A 76 -22.21 -41.70 8.04
C PRO A 76 -20.79 -41.56 8.59
N GLN A 77 -20.52 -42.20 9.74
CA GLN A 77 -19.20 -42.15 10.39
C GLN A 77 -18.07 -42.66 9.48
N SER A 78 -18.33 -43.67 8.65
CA SER A 78 -17.37 -44.17 7.64
C SER A 78 -17.01 -43.09 6.62
N THR A 79 -18.01 -42.37 6.08
CA THR A 79 -17.81 -41.24 5.15
C THR A 79 -16.98 -40.13 5.79
N ILE A 80 -17.22 -39.80 7.06
CA ILE A 80 -16.42 -38.81 7.79
C ILE A 80 -14.99 -39.32 8.00
N ALA A 81 -14.80 -40.57 8.43
CA ALA A 81 -13.47 -41.15 8.67
C ALA A 81 -12.58 -41.08 7.42
N THR A 82 -13.07 -41.46 6.24
CA THR A 82 -12.33 -41.35 4.98
C THR A 82 -11.98 -39.89 4.64
N ASN A 83 -12.90 -38.95 4.84
CA ASN A 83 -12.65 -37.54 4.54
C ASN A 83 -11.71 -36.87 5.55
N VAL A 84 -11.74 -37.29 6.82
CA VAL A 84 -10.79 -36.90 7.87
C VAL A 84 -9.39 -37.41 7.54
N GLN A 85 -9.25 -38.67 7.12
CA GLN A 85 -7.95 -39.21 6.71
C GLN A 85 -7.33 -38.41 5.55
N VAL A 86 -8.09 -38.10 4.50
CA VAL A 86 -7.59 -37.28 3.37
C VAL A 86 -7.21 -35.85 3.81
N LEU A 87 -7.92 -35.28 4.79
CA LEU A 87 -7.56 -33.97 5.36
C LEU A 87 -6.29 -34.03 6.25
N GLU A 88 -6.06 -35.16 6.92
CA GLU A 88 -4.88 -35.43 7.75
C GLU A 88 -3.64 -35.64 6.87
N GLU A 89 -3.76 -36.46 5.80
CA GLU A 89 -2.73 -36.67 4.78
C GLU A 89 -2.38 -35.39 4.00
N ALA A 90 -3.36 -34.51 3.77
CA ALA A 90 -3.15 -33.20 3.16
C ALA A 90 -2.66 -32.12 4.17
N GLU A 91 -2.35 -32.49 5.41
CA GLU A 91 -1.87 -31.60 6.48
C GLU A 91 -2.83 -30.45 6.86
N LEU A 92 -4.11 -30.52 6.47
CA LEU A 92 -5.13 -29.50 6.69
C LEU A 92 -5.77 -29.57 8.09
N ILE A 93 -5.75 -30.76 8.70
CA ILE A 93 -6.16 -30.99 10.09
C ILE A 93 -5.03 -31.70 10.85
N SER A 94 -5.01 -31.53 12.17
CA SER A 94 -4.22 -32.33 13.10
C SER A 94 -5.14 -33.29 13.85
N THR A 95 -4.74 -34.54 14.05
CA THR A 95 -5.44 -35.46 14.97
C THR A 95 -4.61 -35.73 16.22
N SER A 96 -5.30 -36.00 17.32
CA SER A 96 -4.71 -36.37 18.62
C SER A 96 -5.57 -37.44 19.29
N LEU A 97 -4.98 -38.27 20.17
CA LEU A 97 -5.70 -39.31 20.88
C LEU A 97 -6.30 -38.78 22.18
N GLY A 98 -7.63 -38.68 22.22
CA GLY A 98 -8.40 -38.38 23.42
C GLY A 98 -8.86 -39.64 24.15
N LYS A 99 -8.93 -39.57 25.48
CA LYS A 99 -9.63 -40.58 26.31
C LYS A 99 -11.14 -40.35 26.22
N ALA A 100 -11.90 -41.38 25.88
CA ALA A 100 -13.36 -41.37 25.90
C ALA A 100 -13.90 -42.43 26.88
N ALA A 101 -15.21 -42.36 27.20
CA ALA A 101 -15.86 -43.33 28.09
C ALA A 101 -15.84 -44.78 27.57
N LYS A 102 -15.62 -44.97 26.26
CA LYS A 102 -15.34 -46.27 25.62
C LYS A 102 -14.15 -46.13 24.66
N GLY A 103 -12.95 -46.45 25.15
CA GLY A 103 -11.72 -46.52 24.35
C GLY A 103 -11.03 -45.17 24.07
N GLN A 104 -10.04 -45.22 23.19
CA GLN A 104 -9.36 -44.04 22.65
C GLN A 104 -10.08 -43.53 21.41
N GLN A 105 -10.13 -42.21 21.21
CA GLN A 105 -10.77 -41.58 20.04
C GLN A 105 -9.85 -40.54 19.41
N LYS A 106 -9.81 -40.48 18.07
CA LYS A 106 -9.19 -39.36 17.35
C LYS A 106 -10.01 -38.08 17.55
N ILE A 107 -9.40 -37.07 18.17
CA ILE A 107 -9.88 -35.69 18.20
C ILE A 107 -9.20 -34.95 17.05
N CYS A 108 -10.00 -34.39 16.15
CA CYS A 108 -9.57 -33.66 14.96
C CYS A 108 -9.68 -32.16 15.20
N ALA A 109 -8.68 -31.38 14.78
CA ALA A 109 -8.68 -29.92 14.81
C ALA A 109 -8.20 -29.36 13.47
N ALA A 110 -8.82 -28.28 12.97
CA ALA A 110 -8.30 -27.58 11.81
C ALA A 110 -6.98 -26.88 12.16
N ARG A 111 -5.98 -26.97 11.28
CA ARG A 111 -4.68 -26.30 11.48
C ARG A 111 -4.69 -24.84 11.01
N TYR A 112 -5.55 -24.54 10.04
CA TYR A 112 -5.60 -23.23 9.38
C TYR A 112 -7.03 -22.72 9.24
N SER A 113 -7.24 -21.43 9.47
CA SER A 113 -8.52 -20.74 9.23
C SER A 113 -8.66 -20.25 7.80
N GLU A 114 -7.53 -19.92 7.17
CA GLU A 114 -7.44 -19.35 5.82
C GLU A 114 -6.39 -20.10 5.00
N ILE A 115 -6.67 -20.27 3.70
CA ILE A 115 -5.77 -20.95 2.76
C ILE A 115 -5.72 -20.12 1.47
N ILE A 116 -4.53 -19.63 1.15
CA ILE A 116 -4.27 -18.79 -0.02
C ILE A 116 -3.57 -19.67 -1.06
N VAL A 117 -4.21 -19.91 -2.20
CA VAL A 117 -3.60 -20.65 -3.31
C VAL A 117 -2.91 -19.66 -4.24
N ASN A 118 -1.59 -19.76 -4.35
CA ASN A 118 -0.85 -19.05 -5.37
C ASN A 118 -0.70 -19.93 -6.62
N LEU A 119 -1.27 -19.46 -7.73
CA LEU A 119 -1.24 -20.14 -9.02
C LEU A 119 0.05 -19.88 -9.80
N ASP A 120 0.72 -18.77 -9.51
CA ASP A 120 2.03 -18.43 -10.05
C ASP A 120 2.95 -17.90 -8.92
N PRO A 121 3.74 -18.80 -8.29
CA PRO A 121 4.71 -18.46 -7.26
C PRO A 121 6.06 -18.01 -7.81
N GLU A 122 6.28 -18.13 -9.12
CA GLU A 122 7.54 -17.77 -9.78
C GLU A 122 7.42 -16.48 -10.63
N ASP A 123 6.20 -15.92 -10.76
CA ASP A 123 5.93 -14.58 -11.28
C ASP A 123 6.86 -13.52 -10.66
N PRO A 124 7.83 -12.96 -11.43
CA PRO A 124 8.76 -11.98 -10.92
C PRO A 124 8.10 -10.67 -10.46
N SER A 125 6.85 -10.40 -10.85
CA SER A 125 6.09 -9.26 -10.37
C SER A 125 5.68 -9.37 -8.90
N ARG A 126 5.79 -10.57 -8.30
CA ARG A 126 5.37 -10.87 -6.91
C ARG A 126 6.50 -11.07 -5.91
N GLU A 127 7.77 -10.98 -6.32
CA GLU A 127 8.79 -10.52 -5.39
C GLU A 127 8.49 -9.05 -5.03
N ASN A 128 7.59 -8.82 -4.07
CA ASN A 128 7.10 -7.50 -3.64
C ASN A 128 8.16 -6.71 -2.84
N ASN A 129 9.34 -6.60 -3.44
CA ASN A 129 10.32 -5.55 -3.26
C ASN A 129 9.81 -4.22 -3.84
N ILE A 130 8.49 -3.95 -3.84
CA ILE A 130 7.89 -2.69 -4.29
C ILE A 130 6.83 -2.31 -3.26
N VAL A 131 6.96 -1.12 -2.67
CA VAL A 131 5.89 -0.46 -1.92
C VAL A 131 5.28 0.61 -2.82
N GLU A 132 4.05 0.41 -3.28
CA GLU A 132 3.29 1.45 -4.01
C GLU A 132 2.37 2.23 -3.05
N VAL A 133 2.27 3.54 -3.28
CA VAL A 133 1.29 4.44 -2.66
C VAL A 133 0.77 5.40 -3.71
N GLU A 134 -0.55 5.48 -3.87
CA GLU A 134 -1.22 6.51 -4.68
C GLU A 134 -1.68 7.65 -3.77
N MET A 135 -1.31 8.89 -4.10
CA MET A 135 -1.60 10.10 -3.34
C MET A 135 -2.64 10.94 -4.07
N PRO A 136 -3.87 11.08 -3.53
CA PRO A 136 -4.92 11.90 -4.11
C PRO A 136 -4.45 13.32 -4.40
N LEU A 137 -4.75 13.81 -5.60
CA LEU A 137 -4.22 15.07 -6.12
C LEU A 137 -4.51 16.28 -5.21
N GLY A 138 -5.66 16.26 -4.52
CA GLY A 138 -6.06 17.27 -3.53
C GLY A 138 -5.31 17.28 -2.19
N LEU A 139 -4.54 16.24 -1.86
CA LEU A 139 -3.92 16.06 -0.53
C LEU A 139 -2.49 16.63 -0.40
N TYR A 140 -2.18 17.71 -1.13
CA TYR A 140 -0.96 18.47 -0.88
C TYR A 140 -0.96 19.08 0.53
N THR A 141 0.20 19.05 1.16
CA THR A 141 0.46 19.53 2.52
C THR A 141 0.99 20.95 2.58
N SER A 142 1.47 21.48 1.45
CA SER A 142 1.82 22.88 1.23
C SER A 142 1.57 23.22 -0.23
N SER A 143 1.23 24.48 -0.50
CA SER A 143 1.25 25.07 -1.84
C SER A 143 1.74 26.51 -1.73
N ASN A 144 2.31 27.01 -2.81
CA ASN A 144 2.51 28.44 -3.06
C ASN A 144 2.36 28.60 -4.57
N VAL A 145 1.25 29.16 -5.03
CA VAL A 145 0.89 29.23 -6.46
C VAL A 145 0.55 30.65 -6.84
N SER A 146 0.73 31.01 -8.10
CA SER A 146 0.32 32.30 -8.66
C SER A 146 -0.61 32.11 -9.86
N ALA A 147 -1.46 33.11 -10.09
CA ALA A 147 -2.35 33.15 -11.24
C ALA A 147 -1.57 33.15 -12.58
N PRO A 148 -2.14 32.59 -13.67
CA PRO A 148 -3.41 31.86 -13.73
C PRO A 148 -3.35 30.55 -12.93
N CYS A 149 -4.43 30.17 -12.24
CA CYS A 149 -4.44 28.97 -11.41
C CYS A 149 -5.86 28.47 -11.06
N GLY A 150 -5.99 27.18 -10.77
CA GLY A 150 -7.26 26.64 -10.31
C GLY A 150 -7.25 25.16 -9.94
N LEU A 151 -8.42 24.71 -9.53
CA LEU A 151 -8.73 23.36 -9.10
C LEU A 151 -10.09 22.97 -9.69
N CYS A 152 -10.24 21.73 -10.18
CA CYS A 152 -11.56 21.18 -10.44
C CYS A 152 -11.69 19.71 -10.02
N SER A 153 -12.91 19.34 -9.66
CA SER A 153 -13.33 17.96 -9.38
C SER A 153 -13.89 17.32 -10.65
N THR A 154 -14.24 16.04 -10.61
CA THR A 154 -14.89 15.38 -11.75
C THR A 154 -16.30 15.92 -12.07
N GLN A 155 -16.88 16.81 -11.25
CA GLN A 155 -18.22 17.40 -11.45
C GLN A 155 -18.23 18.91 -11.68
N ARG A 156 -17.21 19.66 -11.23
CA ARG A 156 -17.18 21.14 -11.28
C ARG A 156 -15.81 21.73 -10.95
N ILE A 157 -15.61 22.99 -11.35
CA ILE A 157 -14.58 23.90 -10.78
C ILE A 157 -14.78 24.03 -9.25
N LEU A 158 -13.67 24.04 -8.52
CA LEU A 158 -13.65 24.17 -7.06
C LEU A 158 -13.25 25.60 -6.69
N GLY A 159 -14.25 26.46 -6.51
CA GLY A 159 -14.05 27.87 -6.12
C GLY A 159 -14.14 28.84 -7.29
N VAL A 160 -13.31 29.88 -7.25
CA VAL A 160 -13.15 30.93 -8.27
C VAL A 160 -11.80 30.73 -8.94
N LEU A 161 -11.72 30.97 -10.25
CA LEU A 161 -10.46 30.85 -10.97
C LEU A 161 -9.50 31.98 -10.60
N ASP A 162 -8.20 31.70 -10.70
CA ASP A 162 -7.10 32.66 -10.55
C ASP A 162 -6.99 33.30 -9.15
N VAL A 163 -7.51 32.61 -8.12
CA VAL A 163 -7.41 32.98 -6.70
C VAL A 163 -6.57 31.95 -5.93
N PRO A 164 -5.27 32.21 -5.68
CA PRO A 164 -4.36 31.27 -5.00
C PRO A 164 -4.84 30.79 -3.62
N GLU A 165 -5.54 31.63 -2.86
CA GLU A 165 -6.04 31.33 -1.52
C GLU A 165 -7.00 30.13 -1.50
N LEU A 166 -7.67 29.84 -2.61
CA LEU A 166 -8.60 28.71 -2.73
C LEU A 166 -7.90 27.35 -2.82
N PHE A 167 -6.56 27.32 -2.95
CA PHE A 167 -5.76 26.11 -2.71
C PHE A 167 -5.76 25.66 -1.24
N LEU A 168 -6.35 26.45 -0.32
CA LEU A 168 -6.59 26.04 1.06
C LEU A 168 -8.06 25.64 1.33
N ASP A 169 -8.96 25.72 0.34
CA ASP A 169 -10.36 25.34 0.49
C ASP A 169 -10.50 23.84 0.83
N PRO A 170 -11.25 23.44 1.88
CA PRO A 170 -11.41 22.03 2.25
C PRO A 170 -11.94 21.13 1.13
N ARG A 171 -12.67 21.68 0.15
CA ARG A 171 -13.17 20.94 -1.02
C ARG A 171 -12.05 20.49 -1.97
N ARG A 172 -10.82 21.01 -1.82
CA ARG A 172 -9.64 20.60 -2.60
C ARG A 172 -9.40 19.08 -2.55
N VAL A 173 -9.85 18.38 -1.51
CA VAL A 173 -9.82 16.90 -1.42
C VAL A 173 -10.57 16.19 -2.57
N GLN A 174 -11.43 16.91 -3.31
CA GLN A 174 -12.16 16.43 -4.49
C GLN A 174 -11.46 16.75 -5.81
N ALA A 175 -10.27 17.37 -5.79
CA ALA A 175 -9.57 17.78 -7.01
C ALA A 175 -9.11 16.59 -7.84
N ALA A 176 -9.42 16.63 -9.13
CA ALA A 176 -9.01 15.68 -10.18
C ALA A 176 -8.17 16.37 -11.28
N LEU A 177 -8.16 17.71 -11.32
CA LEU A 177 -7.21 18.53 -12.07
C LEU A 177 -6.76 19.69 -11.19
N ILE A 178 -5.46 19.99 -11.21
CA ILE A 178 -4.83 21.16 -10.60
C ILE A 178 -4.00 21.86 -11.66
N TRP A 179 -4.08 23.19 -11.73
CA TRP A 179 -3.26 23.97 -12.65
C TRP A 179 -2.76 25.27 -12.03
N PHE A 180 -1.56 25.71 -12.42
CA PHE A 180 -1.01 27.01 -12.04
C PHE A 180 0.15 27.45 -12.96
N GLY A 181 0.23 28.76 -13.23
CA GLY A 181 1.24 29.39 -14.08
C GLY A 181 2.63 29.47 -13.44
N ARG A 182 2.72 29.64 -12.11
CA ARG A 182 3.97 29.66 -11.34
C ARG A 182 3.77 29.12 -9.93
N GLY A 183 4.87 28.69 -9.31
CA GLY A 183 4.90 28.18 -7.94
C GLY A 183 4.89 26.65 -7.87
N TYR A 184 4.33 26.07 -6.81
CA TYR A 184 4.36 24.64 -6.53
C TYR A 184 3.20 24.12 -5.67
N VAL A 185 3.00 22.80 -5.73
CA VAL A 185 2.28 21.97 -4.74
C VAL A 185 3.23 20.93 -4.14
N GLU A 186 3.11 20.64 -2.83
CA GLU A 186 3.99 19.71 -2.12
C GLU A 186 3.21 18.66 -1.29
N TYR A 187 3.46 17.39 -1.59
CA TYR A 187 2.84 16.20 -1.00
C TYR A 187 3.79 15.51 -0.01
N LYS A 188 3.22 14.75 0.93
CA LYS A 188 3.97 13.91 1.89
C LYS A 188 3.52 12.46 1.77
N PHE A 189 4.34 11.63 1.13
CA PHE A 189 4.14 10.19 1.06
C PHE A 189 4.68 9.51 2.33
N PRO A 190 4.07 8.41 2.81
CA PRO A 190 4.59 7.66 3.94
C PRO A 190 5.86 6.90 3.56
N ASN A 191 6.90 6.94 4.40
CA ASN A 191 8.14 6.20 4.16
C ASN A 191 8.03 4.75 4.68
N ASN A 192 7.24 3.93 3.99
CA ASN A 192 6.99 2.55 4.40
C ASN A 192 8.25 1.67 4.37
N ALA A 193 9.25 1.98 3.53
CA ALA A 193 10.52 1.26 3.51
C ALA A 193 11.27 1.34 4.86
N LYS A 194 11.18 2.49 5.55
CA LYS A 194 11.72 2.67 6.91
C LYS A 194 10.95 1.86 7.95
N VAL A 195 9.62 1.76 7.83
CA VAL A 195 8.78 0.92 8.71
C VAL A 195 9.12 -0.57 8.54
N LEU A 196 9.39 -1.00 7.31
CA LEU A 196 9.81 -2.37 6.98
C LEU A 196 11.31 -2.65 7.26
N ASN A 197 12.09 -1.64 7.63
CA ASN A 197 13.55 -1.70 7.77
C ASN A 197 14.26 -2.28 6.52
N ARG A 198 13.87 -1.84 5.32
CA ARG A 198 14.39 -2.31 4.03
C ARG A 198 15.12 -1.20 3.29
N THR A 199 16.28 -1.51 2.70
CA THR A 199 17.02 -0.58 1.84
C THR A 199 16.27 -0.34 0.53
N ILE A 200 16.14 0.92 0.14
CA ILE A 200 15.57 1.33 -1.15
C ILE A 200 16.61 1.13 -2.26
N ALA A 201 16.19 0.55 -3.38
CA ALA A 201 16.94 0.36 -4.61
C ALA A 201 16.62 1.45 -5.66
N ALA A 202 15.36 1.88 -5.73
CA ALA A 202 14.90 3.01 -6.54
C ALA A 202 13.65 3.65 -5.92
N LEU A 203 13.53 4.96 -6.06
CA LEU A 203 12.30 5.72 -5.84
C LEU A 203 11.74 6.07 -7.22
N GLU A 204 10.49 5.72 -7.48
CA GLU A 204 9.80 6.04 -8.72
C GLU A 204 8.54 6.84 -8.44
N LEU A 205 8.27 7.83 -9.28
CA LEU A 205 7.15 8.76 -9.19
C LEU A 205 6.46 8.85 -10.55
N GLU A 206 5.16 8.58 -10.59
CA GLU A 206 4.38 8.45 -11.81
C GLU A 206 3.12 9.32 -11.75
N MET A 207 2.96 10.23 -12.72
CA MET A 207 1.85 11.19 -12.78
C MET A 207 1.65 11.74 -14.20
N GLU A 208 0.40 12.04 -14.57
CA GLU A 208 0.05 12.67 -15.83
C GLU A 208 0.12 14.20 -15.71
N MET A 209 0.89 14.85 -16.60
CA MET A 209 1.09 16.31 -16.60
C MET A 209 1.14 16.89 -18.02
N SER A 210 0.71 18.14 -18.18
CA SER A 210 0.96 18.97 -19.38
C SER A 210 1.48 20.35 -18.96
N SER A 211 1.92 21.17 -19.92
CA SER A 211 2.07 22.59 -19.64
C SER A 211 0.70 23.24 -19.41
N GLU A 212 0.69 24.43 -18.81
CA GLU A 212 -0.52 25.25 -18.70
C GLU A 212 -0.34 26.56 -19.49
N VAL A 213 -1.43 26.95 -20.15
CA VAL A 213 -1.64 28.24 -20.82
C VAL A 213 -3.15 28.53 -20.87
N PRO A 214 -3.60 29.79 -20.77
CA PRO A 214 -5.00 30.12 -20.99
C PRO A 214 -5.50 29.65 -22.36
N GLY A 215 -6.54 28.81 -22.36
CA GLY A 215 -6.94 28.04 -23.54
C GLY A 215 -6.25 26.67 -23.52
N THR A 216 -5.72 26.25 -24.67
CA THR A 216 -4.73 25.17 -24.80
C THR A 216 -3.85 25.44 -26.02
N ASN A 217 -2.56 25.10 -25.96
CA ASN A 217 -1.67 25.16 -27.11
C ASN A 217 -0.65 24.01 -27.06
N ALA A 218 -0.68 23.14 -28.08
CA ALA A 218 0.19 21.96 -28.18
C ALA A 218 1.67 22.29 -28.47
N ASP A 219 1.98 23.53 -28.84
CA ASP A 219 3.34 24.08 -28.95
C ASP A 219 3.53 25.21 -27.93
N TRP A 220 3.58 24.83 -26.65
CA TRP A 220 3.75 25.74 -25.51
C TRP A 220 4.63 25.10 -24.43
N PRO A 221 5.96 25.06 -24.65
CA PRO A 221 6.84 24.26 -23.82
C PRO A 221 7.06 24.86 -22.42
N SER A 222 6.83 24.05 -21.38
CA SER A 222 6.97 24.43 -19.97
C SER A 222 7.97 23.56 -19.23
N ASP A 223 8.84 24.18 -18.43
CA ASP A 223 9.91 23.52 -17.69
C ASP A 223 9.43 23.11 -16.28
N ILE A 224 8.79 21.95 -16.20
CA ILE A 224 8.21 21.40 -14.97
C ILE A 224 9.29 20.69 -14.17
N SER A 225 9.47 21.10 -12.92
CA SER A 225 10.53 20.61 -12.04
C SER A 225 9.97 19.80 -10.87
N LEU A 226 10.71 18.76 -10.48
CA LEU A 226 10.43 17.98 -9.27
C LEU A 226 11.51 18.19 -8.21
N TRP A 227 11.08 18.21 -6.94
CA TRP A 227 11.99 18.11 -5.79
C TRP A 227 11.55 16.98 -4.88
N VAL A 228 12.52 16.20 -4.39
CA VAL A 228 12.31 15.17 -3.36
C VAL A 228 13.07 15.55 -2.10
N ASN A 229 12.37 15.61 -0.97
CA ASN A 229 12.87 16.07 0.33
C ASN A 229 13.52 17.48 0.34
N GLY A 230 13.39 18.25 -0.74
CA GLY A 230 13.98 19.59 -0.91
C GLY A 230 15.09 19.65 -1.97
N HIS A 231 15.61 18.51 -2.42
CA HIS A 231 16.59 18.43 -3.51
C HIS A 231 15.89 18.42 -4.86
N LYS A 232 16.30 19.31 -5.78
CA LYS A 232 15.78 19.36 -7.15
C LYS A 232 16.28 18.13 -7.90
N VAL A 233 15.39 17.16 -8.16
CA VAL A 233 15.79 15.88 -8.78
C VAL A 233 15.93 16.01 -10.30
N GLY A 234 15.20 16.95 -10.91
CA GLY A 234 15.36 17.31 -12.30
C GLY A 234 14.25 18.22 -12.82
N THR A 235 14.39 18.60 -14.08
CA THR A 235 13.43 19.41 -14.83
C THR A 235 13.08 18.71 -16.14
N TRP A 236 11.78 18.67 -16.45
CA TRP A 236 11.23 18.14 -17.69
C TRP A 236 10.56 19.26 -18.46
N THR A 237 11.09 19.58 -19.64
CA THR A 237 10.38 20.40 -20.62
C THR A 237 9.23 19.58 -21.20
N CYS A 238 8.02 19.82 -20.70
CA CYS A 238 6.79 19.38 -21.35
C CYS A 238 6.63 20.18 -22.66
N PRO A 239 6.22 19.57 -23.79
CA PRO A 239 6.19 20.29 -25.07
C PRO A 239 4.91 21.15 -25.27
N GLY A 240 3.80 20.88 -24.57
CA GLY A 240 2.58 21.65 -24.78
C GLY A 240 1.39 21.26 -23.90
N ASP A 241 0.29 21.98 -24.10
CA ASP A 241 -0.99 21.81 -23.41
C ASP A 241 -2.05 21.32 -24.40
N TYR A 242 -2.77 20.25 -24.04
CA TYR A 242 -3.53 19.44 -24.99
C TYR A 242 -5.04 19.61 -24.81
N GLY A 243 -5.67 20.32 -25.75
CA GLY A 243 -7.13 20.49 -25.86
C GLY A 243 -7.73 20.01 -27.19
N ASP A 244 -6.91 19.43 -28.07
CA ASP A 244 -7.30 18.97 -29.42
C ASP A 244 -8.44 17.93 -29.41
N ARG A 245 -8.51 17.14 -28.34
CA ARG A 245 -9.55 16.13 -28.09
C ARG A 245 -9.77 15.93 -26.61
N ARG A 246 -10.95 15.44 -26.24
CA ARG A 246 -11.29 15.07 -24.87
C ARG A 246 -10.41 13.90 -24.38
N GLY A 247 -9.80 14.04 -23.21
CA GLY A 247 -9.08 12.97 -22.54
C GLY A 247 -10.00 11.81 -22.15
N THR A 248 -9.47 10.59 -22.05
CA THR A 248 -10.27 9.35 -21.84
C THR A 248 -11.18 9.41 -20.62
N TYR A 249 -10.74 10.07 -19.54
CA TYR A 249 -11.51 10.22 -18.30
C TYR A 249 -12.05 11.64 -18.07
N THR A 250 -11.67 12.61 -18.92
CA THR A 250 -11.98 14.03 -18.74
C THR A 250 -13.49 14.32 -18.84
N PRO A 251 -14.14 14.80 -17.76
CA PRO A 251 -15.59 14.90 -17.66
C PRO A 251 -16.24 15.77 -18.75
N PRO A 252 -17.42 15.38 -19.29
CA PRO A 252 -18.07 16.12 -20.39
C PRO A 252 -18.38 17.60 -20.11
N TRP A 253 -18.53 17.99 -18.84
CA TRP A 253 -18.80 19.39 -18.47
C TRP A 253 -17.55 20.29 -18.61
N TRP A 254 -16.35 19.71 -18.56
CA TRP A 254 -15.10 20.43 -18.83
C TRP A 254 -15.02 20.70 -20.32
N LYS A 255 -14.97 21.96 -20.71
CA LYS A 255 -15.02 22.36 -22.13
C LYS A 255 -13.68 22.07 -22.82
N LEU A 256 -13.71 21.91 -24.15
CA LEU A 256 -12.51 21.57 -24.93
C LEU A 256 -11.46 22.68 -24.97
N GLU A 257 -11.83 23.92 -24.68
CA GLU A 257 -10.91 25.05 -24.59
C GLU A 257 -10.05 25.05 -23.30
N GLY A 258 -10.24 24.08 -22.41
CA GLY A 258 -9.34 23.85 -21.27
C GLY A 258 -8.57 22.53 -21.42
N SER A 259 -7.43 22.42 -20.75
CA SER A 259 -6.51 21.28 -20.78
C SER A 259 -7.25 19.94 -20.57
N GLN A 260 -7.19 19.04 -21.55
CA GLN A 260 -7.96 17.80 -21.59
C GLN A 260 -7.19 16.58 -21.11
N TYR A 261 -5.87 16.55 -21.27
CA TYR A 261 -4.99 15.46 -20.87
C TYR A 261 -3.52 15.90 -20.84
N GLY A 262 -2.63 15.02 -20.39
CA GLY A 262 -1.19 15.22 -20.37
C GLY A 262 -0.40 14.01 -20.86
N ILE A 263 0.90 14.05 -20.62
CA ILE A 263 1.81 12.92 -20.80
C ILE A 263 1.98 12.24 -19.44
N LEU A 264 1.86 10.91 -19.40
CA LEU A 264 2.26 10.13 -18.22
C LEU A 264 3.78 10.18 -18.09
N THR A 265 4.27 10.83 -17.03
CA THR A 265 5.69 10.91 -16.71
C THR A 265 6.04 9.88 -15.65
N THR A 266 7.14 9.16 -15.85
CA THR A 266 7.69 8.21 -14.86
C THR A 266 9.12 8.64 -14.52
N TRP A 267 9.27 9.25 -13.35
CA TRP A 267 10.53 9.75 -12.83
C TRP A 267 11.15 8.70 -11.91
N ARG A 268 12.39 8.29 -12.19
CA ARG A 268 13.08 7.22 -11.46
C ARG A 268 14.39 7.71 -10.89
N ILE A 269 14.56 7.62 -9.58
CA ILE A 269 15.74 8.04 -8.84
C ILE A 269 16.41 6.77 -8.29
N THR A 270 17.66 6.54 -8.68
CA THR A 270 18.43 5.34 -8.32
C THR A 270 19.69 5.74 -7.55
N SER A 271 20.62 4.80 -7.32
CA SER A 271 21.96 5.14 -6.82
C SER A 271 22.87 5.83 -7.85
N GLU A 272 22.44 5.97 -9.11
CA GLU A 272 23.26 6.48 -10.22
C GLU A 272 22.84 7.88 -10.70
N GLY A 273 21.66 8.35 -10.29
CA GLY A 273 21.08 9.64 -10.64
C GLY A 273 19.56 9.62 -10.75
N THR A 274 19.00 10.65 -11.39
CA THR A 274 17.57 10.79 -11.70
C THR A 274 17.31 10.68 -13.20
N PHE A 275 16.24 9.96 -13.55
CA PHE A 275 15.83 9.63 -14.91
C PHE A 275 14.35 9.93 -15.13
N LEU A 276 13.96 10.17 -16.38
CA LEU A 276 12.58 10.24 -16.85
C LEU A 276 12.42 9.23 -18.00
N GLY A 277 11.71 8.14 -17.73
CA GLY A 277 11.85 6.93 -18.56
C GLY A 277 13.31 6.49 -18.60
N GLU A 278 13.86 6.31 -19.81
CA GLU A 278 15.25 5.94 -20.03
C GLU A 278 16.23 7.14 -20.03
N ARG A 279 15.72 8.39 -20.07
CA ARG A 279 16.55 9.59 -20.20
C ARG A 279 17.02 10.09 -18.82
N ARG A 280 18.33 10.11 -18.57
CA ARG A 280 18.93 10.79 -17.40
C ARG A 280 18.58 12.30 -17.43
N LEU A 281 18.06 12.82 -16.33
CA LEU A 281 17.74 14.24 -16.14
C LEU A 281 18.71 14.97 -15.22
N GLY A 282 19.36 14.28 -14.30
CA GLY A 282 20.25 14.90 -13.32
C GLY A 282 21.01 13.88 -12.47
N ASP A 283 21.97 14.39 -11.71
CA ASP A 283 22.90 13.57 -10.93
C ASP A 283 22.42 13.26 -9.51
N VAL A 284 21.35 13.92 -9.04
CA VAL A 284 20.74 13.64 -7.73
C VAL A 284 20.31 12.18 -7.67
N ALA A 285 20.84 11.46 -6.69
CA ALA A 285 20.66 10.05 -6.46
C ALA A 285 19.99 9.80 -5.10
N LEU A 286 19.61 8.55 -4.83
CA LEU A 286 19.00 8.14 -3.54
C LEU A 286 19.83 8.54 -2.30
N GLY A 287 21.15 8.62 -2.45
CA GLY A 287 22.07 8.99 -1.35
C GLY A 287 21.92 10.45 -0.90
N ASP A 288 21.51 11.35 -1.80
CA ASP A 288 21.35 12.78 -1.50
C ASP A 288 20.01 13.07 -0.80
N LEU A 289 19.04 12.16 -0.92
CA LEU A 289 17.65 12.41 -0.52
C LEU A 289 17.37 12.24 0.98
N ASP A 290 18.34 11.82 1.80
CA ASP A 290 18.21 11.63 3.25
C ASP A 290 16.94 10.83 3.64
N LEU A 291 16.59 9.82 2.83
CA LEU A 291 15.32 9.08 2.97
C LEU A 291 15.20 8.36 4.31
N ASP A 292 16.30 7.85 4.85
CA ASP A 292 16.36 7.21 6.17
C ASP A 292 16.12 8.19 7.33
N ARG A 293 16.51 9.46 7.18
CA ARG A 293 16.33 10.51 8.20
C ARG A 293 14.89 10.99 8.31
N HIS A 294 14.06 10.79 7.26
CA HIS A 294 12.68 11.27 7.24
C HIS A 294 11.62 10.16 7.42
N HIS A 295 10.56 10.48 8.17
CA HIS A 295 9.37 9.60 8.33
C HIS A 295 8.40 9.67 7.13
N SER A 296 8.54 10.69 6.29
CA SER A 296 7.75 10.90 5.07
C SER A 296 8.66 11.37 3.94
N ILE A 297 8.35 10.98 2.71
CA ILE A 297 9.02 11.45 1.49
C ILE A 297 8.22 12.67 1.00
N ARG A 298 8.85 13.85 1.00
CA ARG A 298 8.24 15.08 0.45
C ARG A 298 8.45 15.09 -1.05
N LEU A 299 7.37 15.20 -1.82
CA LEU A 299 7.41 15.46 -3.25
C LEU A 299 6.88 16.87 -3.51
N ARG A 300 7.67 17.73 -4.15
CA ARG A 300 7.21 19.01 -4.68
C ARG A 300 7.17 18.95 -6.20
N ILE A 301 6.07 19.43 -6.78
CA ILE A 301 5.84 19.57 -8.22
C ILE A 301 5.62 21.07 -8.48
N GLY A 302 6.33 21.66 -9.44
CA GLY A 302 6.13 23.07 -9.75
C GLY A 302 7.03 23.62 -10.84
N ILE A 303 6.93 24.93 -11.06
CA ILE A 303 7.78 25.69 -11.97
C ILE A 303 8.86 26.37 -11.14
N ASP A 304 10.13 26.16 -11.49
CA ASP A 304 11.24 26.82 -10.80
C ASP A 304 11.28 28.31 -11.19
N GLU A 305 11.31 29.20 -10.19
CA GLU A 305 11.36 30.65 -10.39
C GLU A 305 12.71 31.13 -10.93
N ARG A 306 13.78 30.32 -10.74
CA ARG A 306 15.15 30.66 -11.15
C ARG A 306 15.49 30.12 -12.55
N GLU A 307 14.81 29.05 -12.96
CA GLU A 307 15.14 28.26 -14.14
C GLU A 307 13.85 27.78 -14.82
N GLY A 308 13.30 28.57 -15.76
CA GLY A 308 12.17 28.09 -16.54
C GLY A 308 11.69 29.03 -17.63
N ARG A 309 11.35 28.45 -18.78
CA ARG A 309 10.53 29.06 -19.84
C ARG A 309 9.21 29.64 -19.27
N PRO A 310 8.56 30.57 -19.98
CA PRO A 310 7.16 30.89 -19.69
C PRO A 310 6.28 29.66 -19.92
N GLY A 311 5.48 29.30 -18.93
CA GLY A 311 4.56 28.17 -18.96
C GLY A 311 4.21 27.74 -17.54
N GLY A 312 2.97 27.29 -17.34
CA GLY A 312 2.54 26.68 -16.09
C GLY A 312 2.59 25.15 -16.14
N VAL A 313 1.92 24.52 -15.19
CA VAL A 313 1.71 23.06 -15.15
C VAL A 313 0.24 22.74 -14.92
N ASN A 314 -0.26 21.76 -15.67
CA ASN A 314 -1.45 20.98 -15.33
C ASN A 314 -1.01 19.65 -14.74
N ILE A 315 -1.63 19.23 -13.63
CA ILE A 315 -1.45 17.90 -13.03
C ILE A 315 -2.80 17.20 -13.03
N PHE A 316 -2.88 16.06 -13.71
CA PHE A 316 -4.10 15.28 -13.86
C PHE A 316 -4.15 14.17 -12.81
N GLY A 317 -5.34 13.93 -12.28
CA GLY A 317 -5.61 12.93 -11.25
C GLY A 317 -6.82 12.06 -11.59
N ARG A 318 -7.26 11.28 -10.62
CA ARG A 318 -8.27 10.24 -10.82
C ARG A 318 -9.60 10.79 -11.36
N GLY A 319 -10.00 10.32 -12.54
CA GLY A 319 -11.21 10.78 -13.24
C GLY A 319 -11.01 12.05 -14.09
N PHE A 320 -9.78 12.36 -14.46
CA PHE A 320 -9.41 13.37 -15.46
C PHE A 320 -8.26 12.84 -16.33
N GLY A 321 -7.99 13.49 -17.45
CA GLY A 321 -6.89 13.14 -18.35
C GLY A 321 -7.09 11.81 -19.08
N ASN A 322 -5.99 11.15 -19.41
CA ASN A 322 -5.95 9.84 -20.07
C ASN A 322 -5.66 8.68 -19.09
N TYR A 323 -5.22 8.96 -17.86
CA TYR A 323 -4.82 7.93 -16.90
C TYR A 323 -5.63 8.05 -15.60
N ASN A 324 -6.45 7.04 -15.28
CA ASN A 324 -7.36 7.06 -14.11
C ASN A 324 -6.65 6.75 -12.78
N GLN A 325 -5.67 7.56 -12.42
CA GLN A 325 -4.88 7.49 -11.20
C GLN A 325 -4.48 8.89 -10.73
N ASP A 326 -4.26 9.05 -9.44
CA ASP A 326 -3.55 10.22 -8.91
C ASP A 326 -2.02 10.01 -8.95
N ILE A 327 -1.26 10.76 -8.15
CA ILE A 327 0.22 10.69 -8.14
C ILE A 327 0.66 9.39 -7.47
N LYS A 328 1.30 8.49 -8.22
CA LYS A 328 1.85 7.24 -7.68
C LYS A 328 3.31 7.40 -7.28
N MET A 329 3.66 6.83 -6.12
CA MET A 329 5.03 6.63 -5.67
C MET A 329 5.29 5.13 -5.48
N ARG A 330 6.38 4.62 -6.06
CA ARG A 330 6.87 3.25 -5.86
C ARG A 330 8.26 3.27 -5.22
N LEU A 331 8.41 2.58 -4.10
CA LEU A 331 9.72 2.30 -3.49
C LEU A 331 10.15 0.90 -3.88
N HIS A 332 11.05 0.77 -4.85
CA HIS A 332 11.72 -0.48 -5.12
C HIS A 332 12.71 -0.74 -3.98
N LEU A 333 12.69 -1.92 -3.40
CA LEU A 333 13.51 -2.35 -2.28
C LEU A 333 14.61 -3.28 -2.78
N LYS A 334 15.75 -3.33 -2.09
CA LYS A 334 16.76 -4.38 -2.34
C LYS A 334 16.25 -5.70 -1.77
N GLY A 335 16.33 -6.78 -2.55
CA GLY A 335 15.96 -8.13 -2.11
C GLY A 335 16.71 -8.53 -0.83
N VAL A 336 16.05 -9.29 0.04
CA VAL A 336 16.69 -9.80 1.27
C VAL A 336 17.64 -10.92 0.88
N LYS A 337 18.95 -10.76 1.13
CA LYS A 337 19.86 -11.91 1.10
C LYS A 337 19.42 -12.88 2.19
N ALA A 338 19.04 -14.10 1.80
CA ALA A 338 18.83 -15.17 2.75
C ALA A 338 20.09 -15.31 3.63
N LEU A 339 19.90 -15.39 4.95
CA LEU A 339 20.99 -15.77 5.84
C LEU A 339 21.50 -17.14 5.41
N PRO A 340 22.82 -17.38 5.35
CA PRO A 340 23.33 -18.70 5.05
C PRO A 340 22.79 -19.68 6.09
N HIS A 341 22.18 -20.78 5.64
CA HIS A 341 21.77 -21.85 6.54
C HIS A 341 23.00 -22.35 7.29
N VAL A 342 23.01 -22.13 8.61
CA VAL A 342 23.98 -22.77 9.50
C VAL A 342 23.57 -24.24 9.60
N THR A 343 24.12 -25.07 8.71
CA THR A 343 24.15 -26.52 8.90
C THR A 343 24.92 -26.82 10.18
N SER A 344 24.22 -27.39 11.16
CA SER A 344 24.79 -28.00 12.38
C SER A 344 24.51 -29.49 12.34
#